data_AF-A0A956IX37-F1
#
_entry.id   AF-A0A956IX37-F1
#
_cell.length_a   1.000
_cell.length_b   1.000
_cell.length_c   1.000
_cell.angle_alpha   90.00
_cell.angle_beta   90.00
_cell.angle_gamma   90.00
#
_symmetry.space_group_name_H-M   'P 1'
#
loop_
_entity.id
_entity.type
_entity.pdbx_description
1 polymer ?
#
loop_
_entity_poly.entity_id
_entity_poly.type
_entity_poly.pdbx_seq_one_letter_code
_entity_poly.pdbx_strand_id
1 'polypeptide(L)'
;ARLLAAFRGEGDLRARLGHLVGAYLDHLAADRDLPRLIQRALLDRDPHLRRIAGEHLRPLLAALRPLVSGDPSAGVDEIITSIFGALIAPFLYEPLLSDLFGRDVLAADALARRRDHVLALLDLALARLGDAERGD
;
A
#
# COMPACT_ATOMS: atom_id res chain seq x y z
N ALA A 1 5.93 3.96 13.42
CA ALA A 1 6.12 5.41 13.70
C ALA A 1 6.24 6.25 12.42
N ARG A 2 7.16 5.94 11.49
CA ARG A 2 7.37 6.71 10.24
C ARG A 2 6.18 6.74 9.27
N LEU A 3 5.52 5.60 9.00
CA LEU A 3 4.36 5.53 8.08
C LEU A 3 3.15 6.31 8.60
N LEU A 4 2.85 6.18 9.90
CA LEU A 4 1.81 6.96 10.58
C LEU A 4 2.13 8.46 10.60
N ALA A 5 3.40 8.84 10.70
CA ALA A 5 3.82 10.24 10.63
C ALA A 5 3.68 10.81 9.20
N ALA A 6 4.08 10.05 8.17
CA ALA A 6 3.87 10.43 6.76
C ALA A 6 2.38 10.62 6.44
N PHE A 7 1.53 9.78 6.99
CA PHE A 7 0.07 9.88 6.84
C PHE A 7 -0.55 11.08 7.57
N ARG A 8 -0.01 11.46 8.74
CA ARG A 8 -0.49 12.61 9.53
C ARG A 8 -0.02 13.98 9.02
N GLY A 9 0.71 14.02 7.91
CA GLY A 9 1.16 15.26 7.28
C GLY A 9 0.02 16.22 6.92
N GLU A 10 0.38 17.46 6.62
CA GLU A 10 -0.54 18.48 6.10
C GLU A 10 -0.88 18.18 4.63
N GLY A 11 -2.07 18.60 4.18
CA GLY A 11 -2.54 18.41 2.80
C GLY A 11 -3.92 17.74 2.72
N ASP A 12 -4.47 17.71 1.50
CA ASP A 12 -5.70 16.99 1.20
C ASP A 12 -5.51 15.46 1.27
N LEU A 13 -6.61 14.72 1.18
CA LEU A 13 -6.60 13.25 1.24
C LEU A 13 -5.61 12.64 0.23
N ARG A 14 -5.61 13.16 -1.00
CA ARG A 14 -4.78 12.70 -2.10
C ARG A 14 -3.30 12.87 -1.77
N ALA A 15 -2.89 14.05 -1.29
CA ALA A 15 -1.52 14.32 -0.88
C ALA A 15 -1.08 13.40 0.25
N ARG A 16 -1.93 13.21 1.28
CA ARG A 16 -1.64 12.32 2.42
C ARG A 16 -1.46 10.87 2.02
N LEU A 17 -2.34 10.35 1.16
CA LEU A 17 -2.22 8.99 0.64
C LEU A 17 -1.00 8.84 -0.26
N GLY A 18 -0.68 9.85 -1.07
CA GLY A 18 0.54 9.87 -1.88
C GLY A 18 1.82 9.82 -1.03
N HIS A 19 1.86 10.57 0.08
CA HIS A 19 2.95 10.51 1.04
C HIS A 19 3.06 9.14 1.72
N LEU A 20 1.93 8.52 2.07
CA LEU A 20 1.91 7.17 2.63
C LEU A 20 2.45 6.13 1.64
N VAL A 21 2.02 6.18 0.38
CA VAL A 21 2.48 5.30 -0.70
C VAL A 21 4.00 5.41 -0.87
N GLY A 22 4.51 6.64 -0.96
CA GLY A 22 5.95 6.89 -1.08
C GLY A 22 6.73 6.35 0.12
N ALA A 23 6.31 6.71 1.34
CA ALA A 23 6.98 6.27 2.56
C ALA A 23 6.95 4.74 2.75
N TYR A 24 5.88 4.07 2.30
CA TYR A 24 5.80 2.62 2.34
C TYR A 24 6.75 1.97 1.34
N LEU A 25 6.80 2.48 0.10
CA LEU A 25 7.72 1.95 -0.89
C LEU A 25 9.19 2.15 -0.49
N ASP A 26 9.54 3.31 0.08
CA ASP A 26 10.88 3.58 0.60
C ASP A 26 11.25 2.63 1.73
N HIS A 27 10.29 2.29 2.60
CA HIS A 27 10.50 1.31 3.66
C HIS A 27 10.78 -0.08 3.10
N LEU A 28 10.02 -0.53 2.10
CA LEU A 28 10.24 -1.81 1.43
C LEU A 28 11.56 -1.83 0.64
N ALA A 29 11.94 -0.72 0.02
CA ALA A 29 13.21 -0.60 -0.70
C ALA A 29 14.42 -0.71 0.23
N ALA A 30 14.30 -0.22 1.47
CA ALA A 30 15.33 -0.31 2.50
C ALA A 30 15.48 -1.71 3.09
N ASP A 31 14.42 -2.52 3.09
CA ASP A 31 14.44 -3.91 3.56
C ASP A 31 13.66 -4.80 2.58
N ARG A 32 14.36 -5.22 1.52
CA ARG A 32 13.77 -5.90 0.36
C ARG A 32 13.25 -7.32 0.67
N ASP A 33 13.80 -7.95 1.71
CA ASP A 33 13.43 -9.32 2.11
C ASP A 33 12.25 -9.35 3.09
N LEU A 34 11.99 -8.24 3.78
CA LEU A 34 10.89 -8.11 4.74
C LEU A 34 9.54 -8.62 4.19
N PRO A 35 9.10 -8.26 2.96
CA PRO A 35 7.86 -8.79 2.38
C PRO A 35 7.81 -10.32 2.33
N ARG A 36 8.91 -10.97 1.94
CA ARG A 36 8.98 -12.44 1.83
C ARG A 36 9.00 -13.10 3.20
N LEU A 37 9.68 -12.48 4.17
CA LEU A 37 9.69 -12.95 5.56
C LEU A 37 8.29 -12.89 6.18
N ILE A 38 7.57 -11.78 5.97
CA ILE A 38 6.18 -11.63 6.41
C ILE A 38 5.29 -12.67 5.72
N GLN A 39 5.43 -12.85 4.40
CA GLN A 39 4.66 -13.85 3.65
C GLN A 39 4.91 -15.26 4.16
N ARG A 40 6.17 -15.64 4.42
CA ARG A 40 6.52 -16.94 4.99
C ARG A 40 5.89 -17.14 6.36
N ALA A 41 6.05 -16.17 7.25
CA ALA A 41 5.43 -16.24 8.58
C ALA A 41 3.90 -16.36 8.50
N LEU A 42 3.25 -15.72 7.51
CA LEU A 42 1.80 -15.81 7.29
C LEU A 42 1.39 -17.23 6.89
N LEU A 43 2.15 -17.85 5.98
CA LEU A 43 1.96 -19.24 5.57
C LEU A 43 2.17 -20.22 6.74
N ASP A 44 3.14 -19.93 7.61
CA ASP A 44 3.46 -20.72 8.80
C ASP A 44 2.48 -20.47 9.98
N ARG A 45 1.49 -19.57 9.81
CA ARG A 45 0.48 -19.18 10.82
C ARG A 45 1.10 -18.68 12.14
N ASP A 46 2.23 -17.99 12.05
CA ASP A 46 3.00 -17.52 13.21
C ASP A 46 2.13 -16.63 14.15
N PRO A 47 1.99 -16.98 15.45
CA PRO A 47 1.25 -16.17 16.42
C PRO A 47 1.77 -14.72 16.53
N HIS A 48 3.06 -14.49 16.28
CA HIS A 48 3.66 -13.16 16.32
C HIS A 48 3.07 -12.21 15.27
N LEU A 49 2.55 -12.75 14.15
CA LEU A 49 1.92 -11.92 13.13
C LEU A 49 0.57 -11.35 13.56
N ARG A 50 -0.19 -12.05 14.42
CA ARG A 50 -1.43 -11.49 14.99
C ARG A 50 -1.12 -10.27 15.84
N ARG A 51 0.00 -10.31 16.55
CA ARG A 51 0.51 -9.19 17.35
C ARG A 51 0.92 -8.01 16.48
N ILE A 52 1.69 -8.25 15.41
CA ILE A 52 2.08 -7.21 14.44
C ILE A 52 0.84 -6.57 13.77
N ALA A 53 -0.13 -7.40 13.35
CA ALA A 53 -1.37 -6.91 12.77
C ALA A 53 -2.16 -6.02 13.77
N GLY A 54 -2.20 -6.40 15.05
CA GLY A 54 -2.83 -5.63 16.10
C GLY A 54 -2.11 -4.31 16.43
N GLU A 55 -0.79 -4.34 16.57
CA GLU A 55 0.02 -3.22 17.04
C GLU A 55 0.31 -2.18 15.94
N HIS A 56 0.31 -2.59 14.66
CA HIS A 56 0.79 -1.72 13.57
C HIS A 56 -0.21 -1.55 12.42
N LEU A 57 -0.89 -2.61 11.99
CA LEU A 57 -1.78 -2.55 10.82
C LEU A 57 -3.17 -2.02 11.18
N ARG A 58 -3.74 -2.45 12.32
CA ARG A 58 -5.05 -1.95 12.79
C ARG A 58 -5.07 -0.44 13.04
N PRO A 59 -4.06 0.18 13.69
CA PRO A 59 -4.05 1.63 13.86
C PRO A 59 -3.94 2.39 12.54
N LEU A 60 -3.20 1.86 11.57
CA LEU A 60 -3.10 2.45 10.24
C LEU A 60 -4.45 2.40 9.51
N LEU A 61 -5.12 1.24 9.50
CA LEU A 61 -6.45 1.08 8.92
C LEU A 61 -7.50 1.99 9.59
N ALA A 62 -7.45 2.08 10.92
CA ALA A 62 -8.34 2.96 11.68
C ALA A 62 -8.11 4.44 11.36
N ALA A 63 -6.88 4.85 11.04
CA ALA A 63 -6.55 6.20 10.62
C ALA A 63 -7.00 6.50 9.17
N LEU A 64 -7.04 5.48 8.31
CA LEU A 64 -7.47 5.58 6.91
C LEU A 64 -9.00 5.63 6.75
N ARG A 65 -9.74 4.88 7.57
CA ARG A 65 -11.21 4.74 7.47
C ARG A 65 -12.00 6.06 7.45
N PRO A 66 -11.74 7.06 8.31
CA PRO A 66 -12.53 8.30 8.34
C PRO A 66 -12.39 9.16 7.09
N LEU A 67 -11.36 8.92 6.28
CA LEU A 67 -11.09 9.70 5.08
C LEU A 67 -11.88 9.23 3.86
N VAL A 68 -12.58 8.11 3.98
CA VAL A 68 -13.34 7.50 2.90
C VAL A 68 -14.79 7.49 3.37
N SER A 69 -15.31 8.70 3.51
CA SER A 69 -16.64 8.99 4.06
C SER A 69 -17.66 9.10 2.94
N GLY A 70 -18.29 7.97 2.62
CA GLY A 70 -19.44 7.86 1.71
C GLY A 70 -19.75 6.38 1.45
N ASP A 71 -20.80 5.87 2.09
CA ASP A 71 -21.27 4.47 2.10
C ASP A 71 -20.32 3.40 2.70
N PRO A 72 -20.71 2.63 3.73
CA PRO A 72 -19.81 1.72 4.43
C PRO A 72 -19.50 0.47 3.60
N SER A 73 -18.22 0.10 3.57
CA SER A 73 -17.67 -1.26 3.50
C SER A 73 -17.31 -1.89 2.14
N ALA A 74 -17.90 -1.52 1.01
CA ALA A 74 -17.67 -2.32 -0.21
C ALA A 74 -16.42 -1.94 -1.04
N GLY A 75 -15.98 -0.68 -1.02
CA GLY A 75 -14.88 -0.22 -1.89
C GLY A 75 -13.56 0.07 -1.19
N VAL A 76 -13.60 0.52 0.06
CA VAL A 76 -12.43 1.09 0.75
C VAL A 76 -11.41 0.02 1.11
N ASP A 77 -11.87 -1.07 1.71
CA ASP A 77 -11.01 -2.18 2.10
C ASP A 77 -10.40 -2.84 0.84
N GLU A 78 -11.15 -2.88 -0.26
CA GLU A 78 -10.67 -3.36 -1.57
C GLU A 78 -9.63 -2.43 -2.21
N ILE A 79 -9.82 -1.10 -2.12
CA ILE A 79 -8.83 -0.12 -2.57
C ILE A 79 -7.55 -0.26 -1.75
N ILE A 80 -7.65 -0.32 -0.42
CA ILE A 80 -6.50 -0.48 0.46
C ILE A 80 -5.76 -1.78 0.13
N THR A 81 -6.48 -2.88 -0.02
CA THR A 81 -5.93 -4.19 -0.38
C THR A 81 -5.24 -4.13 -1.74
N SER A 82 -5.85 -3.49 -2.72
CA SER A 82 -5.31 -3.34 -4.08
C SER A 82 -4.04 -2.50 -4.10
N ILE A 83 -4.02 -1.35 -3.42
CA ILE A 83 -2.85 -0.48 -3.33
C ILE A 83 -1.71 -1.19 -2.59
N PHE A 84 -2.01 -1.87 -1.49
CA PHE A 84 -1.02 -2.62 -0.73
C PHE A 84 -0.43 -3.77 -1.55
N GLY A 85 -1.29 -4.55 -2.21
CA GLY A 85 -0.89 -5.61 -3.14
C GLY A 85 -0.04 -5.07 -4.28
N ALA A 86 -0.40 -3.91 -4.85
CA ALA A 86 0.39 -3.28 -5.88
C ALA A 86 1.78 -2.86 -5.37
N LEU A 87 1.90 -2.30 -4.17
CA LEU A 87 3.19 -1.88 -3.63
C LEU A 87 4.10 -3.07 -3.30
N ILE A 88 3.55 -4.16 -2.77
CA ILE A 88 4.33 -5.29 -2.28
C ILE A 88 4.69 -6.32 -3.36
N ALA A 89 3.87 -6.43 -4.42
CA ALA A 89 4.04 -7.45 -5.47
C ALA A 89 5.45 -7.53 -6.08
N PRO A 90 6.14 -6.41 -6.43
CA PRO A 90 7.50 -6.49 -6.96
C PRO A 90 8.46 -7.23 -6.02
N PHE A 91 8.33 -7.04 -4.71
CA PHE A 91 9.22 -7.66 -3.72
C PHE A 91 8.92 -9.14 -3.49
N LEU A 92 7.64 -9.51 -3.46
CA LEU A 92 7.22 -10.91 -3.31
C LEU A 92 7.60 -11.75 -4.51
N TYR A 93 7.47 -11.20 -5.72
CA TYR A 93 7.64 -11.92 -6.97
C TYR A 93 8.92 -11.55 -7.72
N GLU A 94 9.88 -10.86 -7.09
CA GLU A 94 11.05 -10.32 -7.79
C GLU A 94 11.79 -11.33 -8.68
N PRO A 95 12.10 -12.59 -8.30
CA PRO A 95 12.87 -13.46 -9.18
C PRO A 95 12.08 -13.81 -10.45
N LEU A 96 10.76 -14.03 -10.28
CA LEU A 96 9.84 -14.31 -11.38
C LEU A 96 9.65 -13.10 -12.29
N LEU A 97 9.44 -11.92 -11.73
CA LEU A 97 9.19 -10.70 -12.50
C LEU A 97 10.48 -10.19 -13.17
N SER A 98 11.64 -10.37 -12.51
CA SER A 98 12.94 -10.04 -13.08
C SER A 98 13.24 -10.89 -14.31
N ASP A 99 12.97 -12.19 -14.22
CA ASP A 99 13.09 -13.13 -15.35
C ASP A 99 12.09 -12.79 -16.46
N LEU A 100 10.80 -12.65 -16.13
CA LEU A 100 9.73 -12.37 -17.08
C LEU A 100 9.94 -11.07 -17.88
N PHE A 101 10.47 -10.04 -17.23
CA PHE A 101 10.69 -8.73 -17.86
C PHE A 101 12.13 -8.49 -18.32
N GLY A 102 13.04 -9.42 -18.08
CA GLY A 102 14.46 -9.29 -18.43
C GLY A 102 15.14 -8.07 -17.79
N ARG A 103 14.74 -7.67 -16.58
CA ARG A 103 15.29 -6.49 -15.87
C ARG A 103 15.13 -6.60 -14.37
N ASP A 104 15.99 -5.94 -13.61
CA ASP A 104 15.80 -5.79 -12.15
C ASP A 104 14.53 -4.97 -11.86
N VAL A 105 13.53 -5.60 -11.23
CA VAL A 105 12.26 -4.96 -10.88
C VAL A 105 12.32 -4.16 -9.57
N LEU A 106 13.40 -4.30 -8.81
CA LEU A 106 13.69 -3.56 -7.58
C LEU A 106 14.80 -2.51 -7.78
N ALA A 107 15.27 -2.30 -9.00
CA ALA A 107 16.13 -1.17 -9.34
C ALA A 107 15.44 0.16 -9.02
N ALA A 108 16.21 1.19 -8.68
CA ALA A 108 15.67 2.47 -8.21
C ALA A 108 14.71 3.11 -9.22
N ASP A 109 15.02 3.03 -10.51
CA ASP A 109 14.17 3.52 -11.61
C ASP A 109 12.89 2.67 -11.76
N ALA A 110 12.97 1.36 -11.55
CA ALA A 110 11.82 0.46 -11.57
C ALA A 110 10.87 0.75 -10.41
N LEU A 111 11.40 1.01 -9.22
CA LEU A 111 10.61 1.40 -8.06
C LEU A 111 10.00 2.80 -8.23
N ALA A 112 10.72 3.75 -8.83
CA ALA A 112 10.15 5.05 -9.19
C ALA A 112 8.95 4.90 -10.14
N ARG A 113 9.10 4.13 -11.23
CA ARG A 113 7.96 3.82 -12.13
C ARG A 113 6.81 3.13 -11.40
N ARG A 114 7.12 2.25 -10.44
CA ARG A 114 6.09 1.57 -9.65
C ARG A 114 5.33 2.55 -8.76
N ARG A 115 6.03 3.49 -8.12
CA ARG A 115 5.41 4.55 -7.32
C ARG A 115 4.44 5.37 -8.17
N ASP A 116 4.89 5.85 -9.32
CA ASP A 116 4.07 6.67 -10.22
C ASP A 116 2.82 5.91 -10.68
N HIS A 117 2.97 4.63 -11.02
CA HIS A 117 1.85 3.77 -11.40
C HIS A 117 0.85 3.58 -10.25
N VAL A 118 1.31 3.33 -9.02
CA VAL A 118 0.42 3.16 -7.87
C VAL A 118 -0.31 4.46 -7.52
N LEU A 119 0.34 5.61 -7.66
CA LEU A 119 -0.31 6.92 -7.49
C LEU A 119 -1.39 7.15 -8.54
N ALA A 120 -1.14 6.79 -9.81
CA ALA A 120 -2.16 6.86 -10.85
C ALA A 120 -3.36 5.94 -10.56
N LEU A 121 -3.13 4.72 -10.04
CA LEU A 121 -4.21 3.82 -9.62
C LEU A 121 -5.03 4.41 -8.46
N LEU A 122 -4.36 5.02 -7.50
CA LEU A 122 -5.01 5.70 -6.39
C LEU A 122 -5.90 6.85 -6.89
N ASP A 123 -5.41 7.64 -7.84
CA ASP A 123 -6.16 8.75 -8.42
C ASP A 123 -7.44 8.28 -9.10
N LEU A 124 -7.36 7.20 -9.87
CA LEU A 124 -8.52 6.57 -10.52
C LEU A 124 -9.51 6.03 -9.48
N ALA A 125 -9.02 5.40 -8.41
CA ALA A 125 -9.86 4.90 -7.32
C ALA A 125 -10.59 6.03 -6.58
N LEU A 126 -9.90 7.11 -6.26
CA LEU A 126 -10.49 8.27 -5.60
C LEU A 126 -11.50 9.01 -6.49
N ALA A 127 -11.21 9.15 -7.79
CA ALA A 127 -12.15 9.72 -8.75
C ALA A 127 -13.45 8.91 -8.81
N ARG A 128 -13.33 7.57 -8.86
CA ARG A 128 -14.48 6.65 -8.86
C ARG A 128 -15.34 6.80 -7.60
N LEU A 129 -14.73 6.97 -6.43
CA LEU A 129 -15.45 7.21 -5.17
C LEU A 129 -16.17 8.57 -5.20
N GLY A 130 -15.47 9.64 -5.62
CA GLY A 130 -16.07 10.97 -5.71
C GLY A 130 -17.16 11.12 -6.79
N ASP A 131 -17.18 10.25 -7.80
CA ASP A 131 -18.27 10.16 -8.78
C ASP A 131 -19.46 9.36 -8.23
N ALA A 132 -19.21 8.33 -7.42
CA ALA A 132 -20.27 7.57 -6.75
C ALA A 132 -21.07 8.42 -5.74
N GLU A 133 -20.40 9.36 -5.07
CA GLU A 133 -21.05 10.30 -4.12
C GLU A 133 -21.89 11.40 -4.79
N ARG A 134 -21.72 11.64 -6.10
CA ARG A 134 -22.44 12.68 -6.87
C ARG A 134 -23.61 12.13 -7.70
N GLY A 135 -23.82 10.81 -7.69
CA GLY A 135 -24.80 10.11 -8.53
C GLY A 135 -26.08 9.67 -7.83
N ASP A 136 -26.28 10.07 -6.57
CA ASP A 136 -27.50 9.88 -5.75
C ASP A 136 -28.28 11.19 -5.60
#